data_AF-A0A3A4XR45-F1
#
_entry.id   AF-A0A3A4XR45-F1
#
_cell.length_a   1.000
_cell.length_b   1.000
_cell.length_c   1.000
_cell.angle_alpha   90.00
_cell.angle_beta   90.00
_cell.angle_gamma   90.00
#
_symmetry.space_group_name_H-M   'P 1'
#
loop_
_entity.id
_entity.type
_entity.pdbx_description
1 polymer ?
#
loop_
_entity_poly.entity_id
_entity_poly.type
_entity_poly.pdbx_seq_one_letter_code
_entity_poly.pdbx_strand_id
1 'polypeptide(L)'
;MKEDENNSMVGRQSRNPRFLICDTTGNMDGLAPAEEIWVSSPIQCLDKTVDEAPELIIICFGQISIKEREALVELCAALKRNRHTRHYPVVAMISGKQRILLESLNRAGVDFVRYIGEMTLDSMQLRKFIDNLGSDDRLERHLTALCPFLHYSEIDSRHELTMCGAYLDRMILGGRWLHDICETQSHLHCEYYLNPRIKS
;
A
#
# COMPACT_ATOMS: atom_id res chain seq x y z
N MET A 1 -52.34 25.92 -28.04
CA MET A 1 -52.16 26.47 -26.68
C MET A 1 -52.22 25.28 -25.74
N LYS A 2 -51.05 24.66 -25.52
CA LYS A 2 -50.26 24.65 -24.27
C LYS A 2 -50.62 23.37 -23.48
N GLU A 3 -49.69 22.57 -22.97
CA GLU A 3 -48.23 22.61 -23.01
C GLU A 3 -47.74 21.21 -22.61
N ASP A 4 -46.54 20.90 -23.09
CA ASP A 4 -45.88 19.61 -23.18
C ASP A 4 -45.65 18.84 -21.87
N GLU A 5 -45.76 17.52 -21.97
CA GLU A 5 -45.16 16.53 -21.06
C GLU A 5 -43.63 16.69 -21.08
N ASN A 6 -43.07 17.37 -20.08
CA ASN A 6 -41.62 17.49 -19.96
C ASN A 6 -41.06 16.39 -19.05
N ASN A 7 -40.74 15.29 -19.71
CA ASN A 7 -39.88 14.20 -19.26
C ASN A 7 -38.50 14.76 -18.86
N SER A 8 -38.25 15.00 -17.57
CA SER A 8 -36.92 15.33 -17.07
C SER A 8 -36.29 14.09 -16.43
N MET A 9 -35.77 13.22 -17.30
CA MET A 9 -34.65 12.35 -16.95
C MET A 9 -33.46 13.25 -16.59
N VAL A 10 -33.33 13.57 -15.32
CA VAL A 10 -32.09 14.10 -14.76
C VAL A 10 -31.06 12.98 -14.91
N GLY A 11 -30.26 13.07 -15.97
CA GLY A 11 -29.08 12.24 -16.13
C GLY A 11 -28.27 12.32 -14.85
N ARG A 12 -28.11 11.18 -14.17
CA ARG A 12 -27.06 11.02 -13.18
C ARG A 12 -25.76 11.30 -13.92
N GLN A 13 -25.25 12.51 -13.80
CA GLN A 13 -23.84 12.78 -14.05
C GLN A 13 -23.09 11.90 -13.08
N SER A 14 -22.68 10.71 -13.52
CA SER A 14 -21.71 9.88 -12.80
C SER A 14 -20.45 10.73 -12.70
N ARG A 15 -20.30 11.40 -11.56
CA ARG A 15 -18.97 11.86 -11.15
C ARG A 15 -18.19 10.58 -10.92
N ASN A 16 -17.12 10.38 -11.66
CA ASN A 16 -16.20 9.28 -11.38
C ASN A 16 -15.81 9.36 -9.90
N PRO A 17 -15.72 8.23 -9.19
CA PRO A 17 -15.23 8.22 -7.82
C PRO A 17 -13.82 8.82 -7.79
N ARG A 18 -13.53 9.58 -6.75
CA ARG A 18 -12.16 10.07 -6.53
C ARG A 18 -11.26 8.91 -6.12
N PHE A 19 -11.79 7.95 -5.34
CA PHE A 19 -10.99 6.93 -4.70
C PHE A 19 -11.59 5.54 -4.88
N LEU A 20 -10.77 4.57 -5.33
CA LEU A 20 -11.08 3.15 -5.27
C LEU A 20 -10.20 2.50 -4.20
N ILE A 21 -10.82 1.85 -3.22
CA ILE A 21 -10.16 1.34 -2.02
C ILE A 21 -10.36 -0.16 -1.95
N CYS A 22 -9.26 -0.90 -2.00
CA CYS A 22 -9.23 -2.35 -1.86
C CYS A 22 -8.77 -2.73 -0.46
N ASP A 23 -9.71 -3.22 0.36
CA ASP A 23 -9.44 -3.72 1.70
C ASP A 23 -10.04 -5.12 1.89
N THR A 24 -9.17 -6.13 1.90
CA THR A 24 -9.56 -7.54 2.04
C THR A 24 -9.85 -7.94 3.48
N THR A 25 -9.58 -7.08 4.47
CA THR A 25 -9.78 -7.40 5.89
C THR A 25 -11.23 -7.28 6.34
N GLY A 26 -12.09 -6.64 5.53
CA GLY A 26 -13.53 -6.55 5.79
C GLY A 26 -13.91 -5.68 6.98
N ASN A 27 -13.00 -4.84 7.48
CA ASN A 27 -13.26 -3.89 8.57
C ASN A 27 -14.05 -2.68 8.07
N MET A 28 -15.31 -2.89 7.69
CA MET A 28 -16.21 -1.83 7.24
C MET A 28 -17.44 -1.72 8.13
N ASP A 29 -17.43 -0.73 9.01
CA ASP A 29 -18.63 -0.21 9.68
C ASP A 29 -18.87 1.23 9.21
N GLY A 30 -19.57 1.41 8.07
CA GLY A 30 -19.98 2.74 7.63
C GLY A 30 -20.50 2.85 6.21
N LEU A 31 -21.43 3.79 6.00
CA LEU A 31 -21.85 4.22 4.66
C LEU A 31 -20.70 4.97 3.99
N ALA A 32 -20.08 4.35 2.98
CA ALA A 32 -19.07 5.01 2.16
C ALA A 32 -19.67 6.25 1.47
N PRO A 33 -19.00 7.41 1.53
CA PRO A 33 -19.41 8.60 0.78
C PRO A 33 -19.45 8.32 -0.73
N ALA A 34 -20.25 9.08 -1.48
CA ALA A 34 -20.43 8.89 -2.93
C ALA A 34 -19.14 9.05 -3.78
N GLU A 35 -18.05 9.54 -3.19
CA GLU A 35 -16.75 9.74 -3.84
C GLU A 35 -15.78 8.57 -3.66
N GLU A 36 -16.15 7.57 -2.86
CA GLU A 36 -15.33 6.41 -2.48
C GLU A 36 -16.01 5.11 -2.92
N ILE A 37 -15.27 4.26 -3.63
CA ILE A 37 -15.70 2.88 -3.91
C ILE A 37 -14.82 1.95 -3.10
N TRP A 38 -15.47 1.12 -2.28
CA TRP A 38 -14.81 0.11 -1.48
C TRP A 38 -15.02 -1.26 -2.10
N VAL A 39 -13.96 -2.04 -2.19
CA VAL A 39 -13.98 -3.42 -2.67
C VAL A 39 -13.21 -4.31 -1.71
N SER A 40 -13.71 -5.53 -1.51
CA SER A 40 -13.15 -6.48 -0.53
C SER A 40 -12.36 -7.61 -1.17
N SER A 41 -12.13 -7.56 -2.49
CA SER A 41 -11.33 -8.57 -3.18
C SER A 41 -10.46 -7.97 -4.29
N PRO A 42 -9.28 -8.56 -4.57
CA PRO A 42 -8.40 -8.12 -5.65
C PRO A 42 -9.08 -8.12 -7.04
N ILE A 43 -9.92 -9.12 -7.29
CA ILE A 43 -10.62 -9.26 -8.57
C ILE A 43 -11.61 -8.10 -8.76
N GLN A 44 -12.38 -7.76 -7.72
CA GLN A 44 -13.28 -6.61 -7.77
C GLN A 44 -12.52 -5.29 -7.92
N CYS A 45 -11.35 -5.15 -7.30
CA CYS A 45 -10.51 -3.96 -7.49
C CYS A 45 -10.08 -3.80 -8.95
N LEU A 46 -9.62 -4.87 -9.59
CA LEU A 46 -9.24 -4.83 -10.99
C LEU A 46 -10.42 -4.47 -11.91
N ASP A 47 -11.57 -5.12 -11.70
CA ASP A 47 -12.81 -4.89 -12.46
C ASP A 47 -13.31 -3.44 -12.31
N LYS A 48 -13.43 -2.97 -11.06
CA LYS A 48 -13.88 -1.61 -10.75
C LYS A 48 -12.92 -0.51 -11.19
N THR A 49 -11.62 -0.79 -11.27
CA THR A 49 -10.68 0.19 -11.81
C THR A 49 -10.97 0.48 -13.28
N VAL A 50 -11.36 -0.54 -14.06
CA VAL A 50 -11.65 -0.41 -15.49
C VAL A 50 -12.98 0.32 -15.71
N ASP A 51 -14.00 -0.03 -14.93
CA ASP A 51 -15.36 0.50 -15.11
C ASP A 51 -15.53 1.93 -14.59
N GLU A 52 -14.94 2.23 -13.43
CA GLU A 52 -15.26 3.45 -12.68
C GLU A 52 -14.22 4.57 -12.90
N ALA A 53 -13.06 4.23 -13.47
CA ALA A 53 -11.98 5.18 -13.78
C ALA A 53 -11.62 6.12 -12.60
N PRO A 54 -11.18 5.58 -11.45
CA PRO A 54 -10.91 6.37 -10.25
C PRO A 54 -9.72 7.34 -10.43
N GLU A 55 -9.67 8.43 -9.67
CA GLU A 55 -8.48 9.32 -9.69
C GLU A 55 -7.27 8.68 -8.99
N LEU A 56 -7.52 7.80 -8.01
CA LEU A 56 -6.50 7.17 -7.17
C LEU A 56 -6.98 5.78 -6.72
N ILE A 57 -6.05 4.81 -6.74
CA ILE A 57 -6.29 3.45 -6.24
C ILE A 57 -5.53 3.27 -4.94
N ILE A 58 -6.20 2.75 -3.92
CA ILE A 58 -5.64 2.52 -2.59
C ILE A 58 -5.76 1.03 -2.29
N ILE A 59 -4.65 0.40 -1.91
CA ILE A 59 -4.59 -1.02 -1.56
C ILE A 59 -4.12 -1.13 -0.11
N CYS A 60 -4.98 -1.68 0.75
CA CYS A 60 -4.75 -1.82 2.17
C CYS A 60 -4.08 -3.16 2.49
N PHE A 61 -2.83 -3.11 2.96
CA PHE A 61 -2.09 -4.24 3.52
C PHE A 61 -2.26 -4.23 5.05
N GLY A 62 -3.45 -4.59 5.50
CA GLY A 62 -3.76 -4.72 6.92
C GLY A 62 -3.03 -5.90 7.57
N GLN A 63 -3.57 -6.37 8.70
CA GLN A 63 -3.09 -7.59 9.37
C GLN A 63 -3.52 -8.84 8.58
N ILE A 64 -2.84 -9.08 7.46
CA ILE A 64 -3.12 -10.18 6.52
C ILE A 64 -2.00 -11.22 6.55
N SER A 65 -2.30 -12.44 6.09
CA SER A 65 -1.30 -13.48 5.92
C SER A 65 -0.26 -13.11 4.85
N ILE A 66 0.92 -13.74 4.91
CA ILE A 66 1.98 -13.56 3.91
C ILE A 66 1.46 -13.87 2.50
N LYS A 67 0.65 -14.92 2.36
CA LYS A 67 0.03 -15.27 1.08
C LYS A 67 -0.92 -14.21 0.55
N GLU A 68 -1.76 -13.62 1.42
CA GLU A 68 -2.64 -12.52 1.03
C GLU A 68 -1.84 -11.27 0.65
N ARG A 69 -0.75 -10.99 1.36
CA ARG A 69 0.20 -9.91 1.04
C ARG A 69 0.77 -10.09 -0.37
N GLU A 70 1.21 -11.29 -0.73
CA GLU A 70 1.69 -11.60 -2.08
C GLU A 70 0.60 -11.38 -3.14
N ALA A 71 -0.63 -11.82 -2.88
CA ALA A 71 -1.75 -11.60 -3.79
C ALA A 71 -2.06 -10.11 -4.01
N LEU A 72 -1.93 -9.27 -2.99
CA LEU A 72 -2.07 -7.82 -3.13
C LEU A 72 -0.90 -7.18 -3.90
N VAL A 73 0.33 -7.69 -3.76
CA VAL A 73 1.45 -7.28 -4.61
C VAL A 73 1.20 -7.67 -6.08
N GLU A 74 0.67 -8.85 -6.33
CA GLU A 74 0.29 -9.29 -7.69
C GLU A 74 -0.80 -8.40 -8.28
N LEU A 75 -1.79 -7.99 -7.48
CA LEU A 75 -2.80 -7.01 -7.88
C LEU A 75 -2.16 -5.69 -8.31
N CYS A 76 -1.26 -5.12 -7.49
CA CYS A 76 -0.52 -3.91 -7.86
C CYS A 76 0.18 -4.07 -9.22
N ALA A 77 0.88 -5.19 -9.41
CA ALA A 77 1.58 -5.47 -10.65
C ALA A 77 0.62 -5.60 -11.85
N ALA A 78 -0.53 -6.25 -11.65
CA ALA A 78 -1.57 -6.38 -12.67
C ALA A 78 -2.12 -5.01 -13.08
N LEU A 79 -2.43 -4.14 -12.12
CA LEU A 79 -2.90 -2.77 -12.35
C LEU A 79 -1.88 -1.95 -13.14
N LYS A 80 -0.58 -2.05 -12.81
CA LYS A 80 0.46 -1.27 -13.49
C LYS A 80 0.89 -1.85 -14.85
N ARG A 81 0.67 -3.14 -15.09
CA ARG A 81 0.96 -3.79 -16.40
C ARG A 81 -0.18 -3.65 -17.40
N ASN A 82 -1.42 -3.53 -16.93
CA ASN A 82 -2.58 -3.43 -17.81
C ASN A 82 -2.69 -2.02 -18.43
N ARG A 83 -2.75 -1.98 -19.77
CA ARG A 83 -2.84 -0.73 -20.55
C ARG A 83 -4.01 0.18 -20.18
N HIS A 84 -5.09 -0.39 -19.63
CA HIS A 84 -6.31 0.32 -19.25
C HIS A 84 -6.25 0.90 -17.84
N THR A 85 -5.31 0.47 -17.00
CA THR A 85 -5.24 0.86 -15.59
C THR A 85 -3.89 1.45 -15.18
N ARG A 86 -2.83 1.26 -15.98
CA ARG A 86 -1.45 1.63 -15.65
C ARG A 86 -1.20 3.11 -15.36
N HIS A 87 -2.07 4.00 -15.85
CA HIS A 87 -1.96 5.44 -15.67
C HIS A 87 -2.55 5.92 -14.35
N TYR A 88 -3.34 5.10 -13.66
CA TYR A 88 -3.85 5.45 -12.34
C TYR A 88 -2.73 5.35 -11.30
N PRO A 89 -2.58 6.35 -10.42
CA PRO A 89 -1.66 6.25 -9.30
C PRO A 89 -2.15 5.20 -8.30
N VAL A 90 -1.22 4.39 -7.79
CA VAL A 90 -1.49 3.35 -6.80
C VAL A 90 -0.79 3.71 -5.48
N VAL A 91 -1.54 3.71 -4.39
CA VAL A 91 -1.05 3.89 -3.02
C VAL A 91 -1.16 2.57 -2.27
N ALA A 92 -0.05 2.08 -1.73
CA ALA A 92 -0.07 0.98 -0.78
C ALA A 92 -0.11 1.53 0.66
N MET A 93 -1.16 1.18 1.40
CA MET A 93 -1.24 1.46 2.83
C MET A 93 -0.75 0.25 3.61
N ILE A 94 0.33 0.39 4.36
CA ILE A 94 1.00 -0.74 5.02
C ILE A 94 1.14 -0.48 6.52
N SER A 95 1.10 -1.53 7.33
CA SER A 95 1.12 -1.42 8.80
C SER A 95 2.49 -1.01 9.36
N GLY A 96 3.59 -1.31 8.66
CA GLY A 96 4.94 -1.01 9.14
C GLY A 96 5.99 -1.01 8.05
N LYS A 97 7.21 -0.60 8.42
CA LYS A 97 8.37 -0.55 7.52
C LYS A 97 8.88 -1.97 7.28
N GLN A 98 8.50 -2.53 6.14
CA GLN A 98 8.93 -3.85 5.71
C GLN A 98 9.71 -3.75 4.41
N ARG A 99 11.04 -3.86 4.48
CA ARG A 99 11.88 -3.64 3.29
C ARG A 99 11.54 -4.58 2.14
N ILE A 100 11.37 -5.87 2.39
CA ILE A 100 11.06 -6.86 1.35
C ILE A 100 9.72 -6.53 0.67
N LEU A 101 8.70 -6.15 1.45
CA LEU A 101 7.41 -5.73 0.91
C LEU A 101 7.57 -4.47 0.05
N LEU A 102 8.29 -3.45 0.52
CA LEU A 102 8.54 -2.22 -0.24
C LEU A 102 9.28 -2.49 -1.55
N GLU A 103 10.28 -3.38 -1.56
CA GLU A 103 10.97 -3.77 -2.78
C GLU A 103 10.03 -4.50 -3.76
N SER A 104 9.16 -5.37 -3.26
CA SER A 104 8.13 -6.03 -4.05
C SER A 104 7.11 -5.06 -4.63
N LEU A 105 6.66 -4.06 -3.84
CA LEU A 105 5.78 -2.99 -4.29
C LEU A 105 6.45 -2.09 -5.34
N ASN A 106 7.75 -1.79 -5.17
CA ASN A 106 8.54 -1.04 -6.16
C ASN A 106 8.59 -1.79 -7.50
N ARG A 107 8.91 -3.09 -7.46
CA ARG A 107 8.92 -3.96 -8.64
C ARG A 107 7.54 -4.08 -9.30
N ALA A 108 6.47 -4.00 -8.51
CA ALA A 108 5.10 -3.96 -8.99
C ALA A 108 4.70 -2.61 -9.61
N GLY A 109 5.50 -1.55 -9.42
CA GLY A 109 5.26 -0.22 -9.97
C GLY A 109 4.32 0.65 -9.13
N VAL A 110 4.19 0.36 -7.83
CA VAL A 110 3.40 1.17 -6.90
C VAL A 110 4.02 2.58 -6.77
N ASP A 111 3.18 3.61 -6.84
CA ASP A 111 3.63 5.00 -6.91
C ASP A 111 3.91 5.61 -5.54
N PHE A 112 3.11 5.25 -4.54
CA PHE A 112 3.19 5.79 -3.18
C PHE A 112 2.98 4.73 -2.11
N VAL A 113 3.55 4.97 -0.94
CA VAL A 113 3.35 4.15 0.26
C VAL A 113 2.99 5.05 1.43
N ARG A 114 2.06 4.61 2.26
CA ARG A 114 1.73 5.28 3.52
C ARG A 114 1.66 4.28 4.66
N TYR A 115 2.30 4.62 5.78
CA TYR A 115 2.27 3.79 6.98
C TYR A 115 1.04 4.14 7.81
N ILE A 116 0.19 3.15 8.07
CA ILE A 116 -1.05 3.31 8.85
C ILE A 116 -0.93 2.72 10.26
N GLY A 117 0.18 2.04 10.57
CA GLY A 117 0.33 1.35 11.85
C GLY A 117 -0.66 0.19 12.00
N GLU A 118 -1.06 -0.08 13.24
CA GLU A 118 -2.11 -1.05 13.57
C GLU A 118 -3.53 -0.41 13.56
N MET A 119 -3.67 0.80 13.02
CA MET A 119 -4.95 1.52 13.06
C MET A 119 -5.95 0.96 12.04
N THR A 120 -7.21 0.84 12.46
CA THR A 120 -8.35 0.64 11.55
C THR A 120 -8.63 1.95 10.84
N LEU A 121 -8.64 1.93 9.50
CA LEU A 121 -8.90 3.11 8.69
C LEU A 121 -10.39 3.41 8.62
N ASP A 122 -10.82 4.51 9.24
CA ASP A 122 -12.12 5.10 8.93
C ASP A 122 -12.02 6.03 7.69
N SER A 123 -13.14 6.32 7.02
CA SER A 123 -13.15 7.20 5.84
C SER A 123 -12.57 8.60 6.10
N MET A 124 -12.67 9.13 7.33
CA MET A 124 -12.16 10.47 7.65
C MET A 124 -10.62 10.47 7.74
N GLN A 125 -10.05 9.46 8.38
CA GLN A 125 -8.60 9.26 8.47
C GLN A 125 -8.02 9.01 7.08
N LEU A 126 -8.68 8.17 6.29
CA LEU A 126 -8.27 7.88 4.92
C LEU A 126 -8.21 9.15 4.06
N ARG A 127 -9.25 10.00 4.11
CA ARG A 127 -9.26 11.30 3.43
C ARG A 127 -8.11 12.20 3.85
N LYS A 128 -7.87 12.32 5.16
CA LYS A 128 -6.72 13.09 5.67
C LYS A 128 -5.39 12.55 5.13
N PHE A 129 -5.24 11.23 5.01
CA PHE A 129 -4.02 10.66 4.43
C PHE A 129 -3.87 10.96 2.96
N ILE A 130 -4.97 10.93 2.20
CA ILE A 130 -4.96 11.21 0.76
C ILE A 130 -4.73 12.70 0.49
N ASP A 131 -5.41 13.59 1.20
CA ASP A 131 -5.28 15.04 1.04
C ASP A 131 -3.86 15.52 1.37
N ASN A 132 -3.14 14.77 2.21
CA ASN A 132 -1.74 15.01 2.57
C ASN A 132 -0.76 14.08 1.83
N LEU A 133 -1.15 13.48 0.71
CA LEU A 133 -0.26 12.67 -0.11
C LEU A 133 0.72 13.60 -0.85
N GLY A 134 2.01 13.39 -0.62
CA GLY A 134 3.05 14.28 -1.14
C GLY A 134 4.24 13.54 -1.74
N SER A 135 5.27 14.30 -2.10
CA SER A 135 6.53 13.73 -2.60
C SER A 135 7.23 12.84 -1.58
N ASP A 136 6.96 13.03 -0.28
CA ASP A 136 7.54 12.25 0.80
C ASP A 136 6.97 10.82 0.89
N ASP A 137 5.79 10.60 0.31
CA ASP A 137 5.14 9.28 0.25
C ASP A 137 5.59 8.46 -0.95
N ARG A 138 6.51 8.99 -1.78
CA ARG A 138 7.07 8.25 -2.91
C ARG A 138 7.81 7.02 -2.40
N LEU A 139 7.48 5.88 -3.00
CA LEU A 139 8.00 4.58 -2.56
C LEU A 139 9.53 4.56 -2.52
N GLU A 140 10.20 5.13 -3.52
CA GLU A 140 11.66 5.15 -3.62
C GLU A 140 12.32 5.91 -2.47
N ARG A 141 11.67 6.96 -1.94
CA ARG A 141 12.16 7.68 -0.76
C ARG A 141 12.14 6.78 0.48
N HIS A 142 11.07 6.01 0.66
CA HIS A 142 10.99 5.04 1.74
C HIS A 142 12.08 3.97 1.63
N LEU A 143 12.30 3.41 0.44
CA LEU A 143 13.37 2.41 0.23
C LEU A 143 14.77 2.95 0.52
N THR A 144 15.02 4.22 0.19
CA THR A 144 16.31 4.89 0.43
C THR A 144 16.54 5.16 1.93
N ALA A 145 15.48 5.38 2.69
CA ALA A 145 15.58 5.62 4.13
C ALA A 145 15.84 4.34 4.95
N LEU A 146 15.55 3.16 4.41
CA LEU A 146 15.72 1.89 5.12
C LEU A 146 17.08 1.24 4.83
N CYS A 147 17.63 0.59 5.86
CA CYS A 147 18.82 -0.23 5.73
C CYS A 147 18.62 -1.33 4.66
N PRO A 148 19.54 -1.46 3.68
CA PRO A 148 19.42 -2.49 2.65
C PRO A 148 19.59 -3.92 3.15
N PHE A 149 20.15 -4.08 4.33
CA PHE A 149 20.37 -5.37 4.95
C PHE A 149 19.25 -5.79 5.91
N LEU A 150 18.12 -5.08 5.91
CA LEU A 150 16.95 -5.46 6.69
C LEU A 150 16.28 -6.67 6.04
N HIS A 151 16.35 -7.82 6.71
CA HIS A 151 15.87 -9.11 6.21
C HIS A 151 14.80 -9.70 7.12
N TYR A 152 13.96 -10.57 6.56
CA TYR A 152 12.82 -11.16 7.26
C TYR A 152 12.81 -12.67 7.02
N SER A 153 12.58 -13.45 8.08
CA SER A 153 12.40 -14.90 7.98
C SER A 153 11.02 -15.26 8.52
N GLU A 154 10.25 -16.00 7.73
CA GLU A 154 8.93 -16.48 8.14
C GLU A 154 9.05 -17.40 9.36
N ILE A 155 8.17 -17.18 10.34
CA ILE A 155 7.96 -18.08 11.48
C ILE A 155 6.74 -18.95 11.20
N ASP A 156 5.68 -18.32 10.72
CA ASP A 156 4.42 -18.93 10.31
C ASP A 156 3.75 -18.07 9.23
N SER A 157 2.50 -18.39 8.88
CA SER A 157 1.73 -17.69 7.84
C SER A 157 1.48 -16.19 8.06
N ARG A 158 1.74 -15.65 9.25
CA ARG A 158 1.48 -14.26 9.63
C ARG A 158 2.69 -13.56 10.26
N HIS A 159 3.59 -14.30 10.90
CA HIS A 159 4.70 -13.74 11.66
C HIS A 159 6.04 -13.94 10.97
N GLU A 160 6.88 -12.90 11.04
CA GLU A 160 8.23 -12.89 10.49
C GLU A 160 9.23 -12.40 11.55
N LEU A 161 10.40 -13.04 11.64
CA LEU A 161 11.54 -12.53 12.40
C LEU A 161 12.26 -11.48 11.58
N THR A 162 12.49 -10.32 12.19
CA THR A 162 13.31 -9.27 11.57
C THR A 162 14.77 -9.49 11.94
N MET A 163 15.64 -9.56 10.94
CA MET A 163 17.04 -9.92 11.06
C MET A 163 17.95 -8.97 10.28
N CYS A 164 19.21 -8.92 10.66
CA CYS A 164 20.24 -8.21 9.92
C CYS A 164 20.98 -9.15 8.96
N GLY A 165 20.74 -8.98 7.66
CA GLY A 165 21.43 -9.70 6.60
C GLY A 165 22.93 -9.36 6.49
N ALA A 166 23.35 -8.18 6.98
CA ALA A 166 24.76 -7.80 7.06
C ALA A 166 25.54 -8.59 8.13
N TYR A 167 24.85 -9.45 8.89
CA TYR A 167 25.45 -10.34 9.87
C TYR A 167 25.02 -11.79 9.65
N LEU A 168 25.10 -12.25 8.40
CA LEU A 168 24.82 -13.65 8.00
C LEU A 168 23.44 -14.17 8.44
N ASP A 169 22.46 -13.29 8.61
CA ASP A 169 21.13 -13.60 9.14
C ASP A 169 21.14 -14.24 10.54
N ARG A 170 22.20 -13.99 11.33
CA ARG A 170 22.33 -14.54 12.70
C ARG A 170 21.86 -13.58 13.80
N MET A 171 21.59 -12.33 13.42
CA MET A 171 21.30 -11.26 14.36
C MET A 171 19.85 -10.83 14.23
N ILE A 172 19.04 -11.25 15.21
CA ILE A 172 17.67 -10.80 15.34
C ILE A 172 17.68 -9.34 15.79
N LEU A 173 16.95 -8.50 15.07
CA LEU A 173 16.86 -7.09 15.35
C LEU A 173 15.73 -6.85 16.37
N GLY A 174 16.10 -6.46 17.59
CA GLY A 174 15.12 -5.99 18.57
C GLY A 174 14.57 -4.61 18.22
N GLY A 175 13.41 -4.25 18.79
CA GLY A 175 12.67 -3.03 18.43
C GLY A 175 13.51 -1.74 18.45
N ARG A 176 14.36 -1.54 19.47
CA ARG A 176 15.24 -0.36 19.53
C ARG A 176 16.18 -0.29 18.32
N TRP A 177 16.83 -1.40 17.99
CA TRP A 177 17.81 -1.39 16.90
C TRP A 177 17.14 -1.29 15.53
N LEU A 178 15.98 -1.94 15.40
CA LEU A 178 15.13 -1.86 14.23
C LEU A 178 14.70 -0.40 13.97
N HIS A 179 14.03 0.22 14.94
CA HIS A 179 13.39 1.52 14.76
C HIS A 179 14.38 2.70 14.77
N ASP A 180 15.44 2.64 15.59
CA ASP A 180 16.38 3.76 15.71
C ASP A 180 17.45 3.74 14.60
N ILE A 181 17.82 2.55 14.12
CA ILE A 181 18.94 2.38 13.18
C ILE A 181 18.47 1.86 11.84
N CYS A 182 17.85 0.67 11.78
CA CYS A 182 17.60 0.00 10.51
C CYS A 182 16.47 0.65 9.69
N GLU A 183 15.51 1.29 10.36
CA GLU A 183 14.35 1.94 9.74
C GLU A 183 14.51 3.44 9.47
N THR A 184 15.72 3.97 9.68
CA THR A 184 16.06 5.39 9.50
C THR A 184 17.37 5.51 8.74
N GLN A 185 17.74 6.74 8.35
CA GLN A 185 19.05 7.02 7.74
C GLN A 185 20.23 6.78 8.69
N SER A 186 19.99 6.52 9.98
CA SER A 186 21.05 6.17 10.94
C SER A 186 21.80 4.90 10.55
N HIS A 187 21.21 4.01 9.74
CA HIS A 187 21.91 2.83 9.21
C HIS A 187 23.19 3.18 8.45
N LEU A 188 23.28 4.38 7.85
CA LEU A 188 24.49 4.85 7.15
C LEU A 188 25.72 4.94 8.06
N HIS A 189 25.50 5.01 9.38
CA HIS A 189 26.55 5.03 10.41
C HIS A 189 26.68 3.69 11.15
N CYS A 190 25.92 2.67 10.78
CA CYS A 190 25.94 1.37 11.43
C CYS A 190 27.18 0.56 11.03
N GLU A 191 27.88 -0.02 12.01
CA GLU A 191 29.09 -0.83 11.75
C GLU A 191 28.85 -2.00 10.78
N TYR A 192 27.68 -2.66 10.87
CA TYR A 192 27.33 -3.79 10.01
C TYR A 192 26.97 -3.33 8.59
N TYR A 193 26.36 -2.16 8.45
CA TYR A 193 26.09 -1.58 7.13
C TYR A 193 27.40 -1.22 6.42
N LEU A 194 28.36 -0.64 7.16
CA LEU A 194 29.66 -0.25 6.63
C LEU A 194 30.58 -1.45 6.35
N ASN A 195 30.44 -2.54 7.12
CA ASN A 195 31.28 -3.73 7.02
C ASN A 195 30.44 -5.02 7.01
N PRO A 196 29.65 -5.27 5.96
CA PRO A 196 28.69 -6.36 5.96
C PRO A 196 29.40 -7.72 5.81
N ARG A 197 28.99 -8.67 6.64
CA ARG A 197 29.40 -10.08 6.57
C ARG A 197 28.31 -10.83 5.82
N ILE A 198 28.39 -10.81 4.50
CA ILE A 198 27.42 -11.43 3.60
C ILE A 198 27.94 -12.81 3.20
N LYS A 199 27.06 -13.80 3.06
CA LYS A 199 27.43 -15.07 2.40
C LYS A 199 27.65 -14.79 0.92
N SER A 200 28.86 -15.09 0.43
CA SER A 200 29.22 -15.14 -0.99
C SER A 200 28.64 -16.37 -1.67
#